data_AF-A0AAP0KKC4-F1
#
_entry.id   AF-A0AAP0KKC4-F1
#
_cell.length_a   1.000
_cell.length_b   1.000
_cell.length_c   1.000
_cell.angle_alpha   90.00
_cell.angle_beta   90.00
_cell.angle_gamma   90.00
#
_symmetry.space_group_name_H-M   'P 1'
#
loop_
_entity.id
_entity.type
_entity.pdbx_description
1 polymer ?
#
loop_
_entity_poly.entity_id
_entity_poly.type
_entity_poly.pdbx_seq_one_letter_code
_entity_poly.pdbx_strand_id
1 'polypeptide(L)'
;MPISSPRPPPLLMNLSLQSADRVSYCADMASKLTMDKRLDDFVMILESNGSDLSVLVGLLDARMVSAGICGLICEGRVGEVVRVFRLVEGLGIRAFDLCDESVKAVLGLELRRLVEEGELGDVEVEVEVADG
;
A
#
# COMPACT_ATOMS: atom_id res chain seq x y z
N MET A 1 -25.32 19.59 37.47
CA MET A 1 -24.84 20.66 36.58
C MET A 1 -24.09 20.01 35.42
N PRO A 2 -24.42 20.26 34.14
CA PRO A 2 -23.67 19.68 33.04
C PRO A 2 -22.37 20.47 32.82
N ILE A 3 -21.25 19.76 32.78
CA ILE A 3 -19.93 20.32 32.48
C ILE A 3 -19.91 20.63 30.98
N SER A 4 -19.95 21.91 30.64
CA SER A 4 -19.82 22.37 29.25
C SER A 4 -18.39 22.11 28.80
N SER A 5 -18.19 21.13 27.91
CA SER A 5 -16.90 20.91 27.26
C SER A 5 -16.54 22.13 26.40
N PRO A 6 -15.31 22.67 26.48
CA PRO A 6 -14.94 23.83 25.69
C PRO A 6 -14.95 23.49 24.20
N ARG A 7 -15.66 24.29 23.40
CA ARG A 7 -15.57 24.22 21.94
C ARG A 7 -14.14 24.59 21.52
N PRO A 8 -13.47 23.81 20.66
CA PRO A 8 -12.13 24.14 20.22
C PRO A 8 -12.15 25.47 19.45
N PRO A 9 -11.13 26.33 19.64
CA PRO A 9 -11.07 27.64 19.00
C PRO A 9 -11.02 27.51 17.46
N PRO A 10 -11.64 28.44 16.73
CA PRO A 10 -11.87 28.35 15.28
C PRO A 10 -10.57 28.26 14.45
N LEU A 11 -9.44 28.72 14.98
CA LEU A 11 -8.14 28.61 14.32
C LEU A 11 -7.59 27.18 14.27
N LEU A 12 -7.95 26.32 15.23
CA LEU A 12 -7.55 24.91 15.22
C LEU A 12 -8.39 24.08 14.24
N MET A 13 -9.65 24.47 13.98
CA MET A 13 -10.50 23.78 13.00
C MET A 13 -9.95 23.89 11.58
N ASN A 14 -9.43 25.07 11.19
CA ASN A 14 -8.87 25.25 9.85
C ASN A 14 -7.58 24.46 9.63
N LEU A 15 -6.72 24.33 10.64
CA LEU A 15 -5.49 23.53 10.53
C LEU A 15 -5.82 22.03 10.42
N SER A 16 -6.80 21.55 11.18
CA SER A 16 -7.26 20.16 11.12
C SER A 16 -7.91 19.84 9.77
N LEU A 17 -8.74 20.73 9.22
CA LEU A 17 -9.32 20.55 7.88
C LEU A 17 -8.24 20.53 6.80
N GLN A 18 -7.30 21.49 6.85
CA GLN A 18 -6.18 21.54 5.90
C GLN A 18 -5.28 20.31 5.98
N SER A 19 -5.07 19.75 7.18
CA SER A 19 -4.33 18.50 7.34
C SER A 19 -5.10 17.30 6.78
N ALA A 20 -6.42 17.23 6.99
CA ALA A 20 -7.25 16.16 6.44
C ALA A 20 -7.31 16.22 4.91
N ASP A 21 -7.45 17.43 4.34
CA ASP A 21 -7.42 17.67 2.89
C ASP A 21 -6.06 17.28 2.29
N ARG A 22 -4.96 17.57 3.01
CA ARG A 22 -3.61 17.17 2.59
C ARG A 22 -3.46 15.65 2.57
N VAL A 23 -3.88 14.94 3.61
CA VAL A 23 -3.76 13.47 3.68
C VAL A 23 -4.62 12.82 2.60
N SER A 24 -5.84 13.31 2.36
CA SER A 24 -6.70 12.84 1.26
C SER A 24 -6.06 13.08 -0.10
N TYR A 25 -5.47 14.26 -0.33
CA TYR A 25 -4.75 14.54 -1.57
C TYR A 25 -3.54 13.62 -1.77
N CYS A 26 -2.78 13.36 -0.71
CA CYS A 26 -1.66 12.42 -0.75
C CYS A 26 -2.12 11.00 -1.04
N ALA A 27 -3.25 10.55 -0.48
CA ALA A 27 -3.82 9.23 -0.77
C ALA A 27 -4.24 9.12 -2.25
N ASP A 28 -4.98 10.11 -2.77
CA ASP A 28 -5.36 10.16 -4.20
C ASP A 28 -4.14 10.12 -5.13
N MET A 29 -3.10 10.88 -4.77
CA MET A 29 -1.85 10.91 -5.53
C MET A 29 -1.13 9.55 -5.48
N ALA A 30 -1.02 8.95 -4.30
CA ALA A 30 -0.39 7.64 -4.10
C ALA A 30 -1.11 6.54 -4.88
N SER A 31 -2.44 6.55 -4.90
CA SER A 31 -3.25 5.63 -5.71
C SER A 31 -3.00 5.79 -7.21
N LYS A 32 -2.93 7.04 -7.71
CA LYS A 32 -2.58 7.33 -9.11
C LYS A 32 -1.17 6.88 -9.47
N LEU A 33 -0.18 7.16 -8.62
CA LEU A 33 1.20 6.74 -8.84
C LEU A 33 1.32 5.21 -8.93
N THR A 34 0.57 4.48 -8.10
CA THR A 34 0.53 3.02 -8.18
C THR A 34 -0.08 2.54 -9.50
N MET A 35 -1.20 3.13 -9.92
CA MET A 35 -1.83 2.83 -11.21
C MET A 35 -0.91 3.13 -12.40
N ASP A 36 -0.14 4.21 -12.31
CA ASP A 36 0.88 4.62 -13.28
C ASP A 36 2.19 3.82 -13.16
N LYS A 37 2.25 2.80 -12.29
CA LYS A 37 3.39 1.89 -12.09
C LYS A 37 4.66 2.60 -11.61
N ARG A 38 4.49 3.70 -10.87
CA ARG A 38 5.54 4.53 -10.28
C ARG A 38 5.69 4.22 -8.80
N LEU A 39 6.11 2.99 -8.47
CA LEU A 39 6.13 2.53 -7.08
C LEU A 39 7.15 3.27 -6.19
N ASP A 40 8.26 3.75 -6.74
CA ASP A 40 9.22 4.56 -5.97
C ASP A 40 8.60 5.87 -5.49
N ASP A 41 7.84 6.54 -6.36
CA ASP A 41 7.15 7.78 -5.99
C ASP A 41 6.02 7.50 -4.99
N PHE A 42 5.33 6.36 -5.13
CA PHE A 42 4.35 5.90 -4.14
C PHE A 42 4.99 5.74 -2.76
N VAL A 43 6.13 5.03 -2.66
CA VAL A 43 6.85 4.87 -1.38
C VAL A 43 7.29 6.23 -0.83
N MET A 44 7.82 7.12 -1.67
CA MET A 44 8.21 8.47 -1.25
C MET A 44 7.04 9.24 -0.62
N ILE A 45 5.82 9.11 -1.18
CA ILE A 45 4.63 9.70 -0.57
C ILE A 45 4.35 9.09 0.80
N LEU A 46 4.40 7.76 0.94
CA LEU A 46 4.21 7.09 2.23
C LEU A 46 5.22 7.57 3.29
N GLU A 47 6.51 7.58 2.96
CA GLU A 47 7.59 8.03 3.83
C GLU A 47 7.38 9.49 4.28
N SER A 48 6.95 10.36 3.37
CA SER A 48 6.73 11.78 3.65
C SER A 48 5.54 12.09 4.57
N ASN A 49 4.65 11.12 4.80
CA ASN A 49 3.45 11.30 5.61
C ASN A 49 3.59 10.79 7.04
N GLY A 50 4.66 10.08 7.39
CA GLY A 50 5.09 9.83 8.78
C GLY A 50 3.94 9.44 9.74
N SER A 51 3.56 10.34 10.65
CA SER A 51 2.50 10.10 11.65
C SER A 51 1.10 9.91 11.06
N ASP A 52 0.85 10.43 9.86
CA ASP A 52 -0.45 10.34 9.18
C ASP A 52 -0.55 9.10 8.29
N LEU A 53 0.48 8.26 8.27
CA LEU A 53 0.61 7.12 7.36
C LEU A 53 -0.55 6.13 7.46
N SER A 54 -1.00 5.80 8.67
CA SER A 54 -2.13 4.87 8.86
C SER A 54 -3.44 5.42 8.27
N VAL A 55 -3.64 6.74 8.38
CA VAL A 55 -4.81 7.43 7.82
C VAL A 55 -4.72 7.47 6.31
N LEU A 56 -3.53 7.79 5.78
CA LEU A 56 -3.27 7.80 4.35
C LEU A 56 -3.54 6.43 3.73
N VAL A 57 -3.01 5.35 4.30
CA VAL A 57 -3.21 3.98 3.81
C VAL A 57 -4.69 3.61 3.80
N GLY A 58 -5.43 4.00 4.86
CA GLY A 58 -6.88 3.78 4.94
C GLY A 58 -7.70 4.56 3.90
N LEU A 59 -7.12 5.57 3.25
CA LEU A 59 -7.76 6.39 2.21
C LEU A 59 -7.32 6.02 0.80
N LEU A 60 -6.37 5.08 0.63
CA LEU A 60 -5.95 4.64 -0.69
C LEU A 60 -7.13 4.02 -1.46
N ASP A 61 -7.26 4.37 -2.73
CA ASP A 61 -8.14 3.64 -3.65
C ASP A 61 -7.55 2.25 -3.92
N ALA A 62 -8.12 1.26 -3.22
CA ALA A 62 -7.71 -0.14 -3.32
C ALA A 62 -7.80 -0.68 -4.76
N ARG A 63 -8.76 -0.21 -5.58
CA ARG A 63 -8.88 -0.67 -6.97
C ARG A 63 -7.71 -0.18 -7.79
N MET A 64 -7.33 1.09 -7.66
CA MET A 64 -6.19 1.66 -8.38
C MET A 64 -4.88 1.01 -7.95
N VAL A 65 -4.69 0.83 -6.64
CA VAL A 65 -3.51 0.17 -6.08
C VAL A 65 -3.40 -1.26 -6.60
N SER A 66 -4.47 -2.05 -6.50
CA SER A 66 -4.52 -3.42 -7.00
C SER A 66 -4.27 -3.51 -8.50
N ALA A 67 -4.91 -2.66 -9.31
CA ALA A 67 -4.70 -2.67 -10.77
C ALA A 67 -3.24 -2.35 -11.13
N GLY A 68 -2.62 -1.38 -10.45
CA GLY A 68 -1.22 -1.02 -10.63
C GLY A 68 -0.27 -2.18 -10.30
N ILE A 69 -0.46 -2.81 -9.13
CA ILE A 69 0.36 -3.95 -8.69
C ILE A 69 0.16 -5.15 -9.62
N CYS A 70 -1.08 -5.53 -9.94
CA CYS A 70 -1.36 -6.59 -10.91
C CYS A 70 -0.69 -6.31 -12.26
N GLY A 71 -0.77 -5.06 -12.74
CA GLY A 71 -0.14 -4.66 -13.99
C GLY A 71 1.38 -4.83 -13.98
N LEU A 72 2.04 -4.54 -12.86
CA LEU A 72 3.48 -4.76 -12.68
C LEU A 72 3.85 -6.24 -12.67
N ILE A 73 3.06 -7.06 -11.96
CA ILE A 73 3.29 -8.51 -11.90
C ILE A 73 3.15 -9.12 -13.29
N CYS A 74 2.09 -8.78 -14.04
CA CYS A 74 1.89 -9.24 -15.41
C CYS A 74 2.98 -8.77 -16.39
N GLU A 75 3.71 -7.70 -16.07
CA GLU A 75 4.87 -7.23 -16.84
C GLU A 75 6.18 -7.93 -16.46
N GLY A 76 6.15 -8.91 -15.55
CA GLY A 76 7.34 -9.58 -15.03
C GLY A 76 8.15 -8.72 -14.05
N ARG A 77 7.60 -7.60 -13.56
CA ARG A 77 8.27 -6.68 -12.62
C ARG A 77 8.07 -7.08 -11.15
N VAL A 78 8.00 -8.37 -10.86
CA VAL A 78 7.76 -8.90 -9.50
C VAL A 78 8.82 -8.46 -8.51
N GLY A 79 10.09 -8.39 -8.92
CA GLY A 79 11.18 -7.93 -8.06
C GLY A 79 10.97 -6.49 -7.55
N GLU A 80 10.36 -5.62 -8.35
CA GLU A 80 10.04 -4.25 -7.95
C GLU A 80 8.91 -4.23 -6.92
N VAL A 81 7.87 -5.04 -7.14
CA VAL A 81 6.75 -5.21 -6.20
C VAL A 81 7.25 -5.73 -4.85
N VAL A 82 8.09 -6.77 -4.86
CA VAL A 82 8.68 -7.33 -3.63
C VAL A 82 9.55 -6.31 -2.89
N ARG A 83 10.37 -5.54 -3.62
CA ARG A 83 11.18 -4.47 -3.01
C ARG A 83 10.29 -3.44 -2.31
N VAL A 84 9.23 -3.01 -2.98
CA VAL A 84 8.29 -2.01 -2.44
C VAL A 84 7.53 -2.56 -1.25
N PHE A 85 7.12 -3.83 -1.27
CA PHE A 85 6.47 -4.47 -0.12
C PHE A 85 7.37 -4.47 1.10
N ARG A 86 8.66 -4.77 0.94
CA ARG A 86 9.64 -4.67 2.04
C ARG A 86 9.79 -3.25 2.58
N LEU A 87 9.75 -2.23 1.72
CA LEU A 87 9.80 -0.83 2.14
C LEU A 87 8.54 -0.45 2.93
N VAL A 88 7.36 -0.85 2.44
CA VAL A 88 6.07 -0.65 3.12
C VAL A 88 6.05 -1.34 4.49
N GLU A 89 6.56 -2.56 4.59
CA GLU A 89 6.73 -3.28 5.86
C GLU A 89 7.69 -2.57 6.81
N GLY A 90 8.77 -1.98 6.30
CA GLY A 90 9.68 -1.13 7.06
C GLY A 90 9.01 0.12 7.65
N LEU A 91 7.89 0.57 7.08
CA LEU A 91 7.06 1.66 7.60
C LEU A 91 5.99 1.17 8.60
N GLY A 92 5.97 -0.11 8.95
CA GLY A 92 5.02 -0.69 9.89
C GLY A 92 3.64 -0.99 9.28
N ILE A 93 3.52 -0.96 7.96
CA ILE A 93 2.30 -1.35 7.24
C ILE A 93 2.49 -2.78 6.74
N ARG A 94 1.52 -3.66 6.92
CA ARG A 94 1.61 -4.99 6.29
C ARG A 94 1.39 -4.82 4.80
N ALA A 95 2.33 -5.24 3.97
CA ALA A 95 2.23 -5.06 2.52
C ALA A 95 0.96 -5.70 1.93
N PHE A 96 0.53 -6.83 2.50
CA PHE A 96 -0.72 -7.49 2.10
C PHE A 96 -1.99 -6.69 2.42
N ASP A 97 -1.94 -5.69 3.31
CA ASP A 97 -3.08 -4.79 3.54
C ASP A 97 -3.30 -3.84 2.34
N LEU A 98 -2.30 -3.69 1.45
CA LEU A 98 -2.43 -2.95 0.19
C LEU A 98 -2.98 -3.82 -0.96
N CYS A 99 -3.14 -5.13 -0.73
CA CYS A 99 -3.45 -6.10 -1.77
C CYS A 99 -4.84 -6.69 -1.55
N ASP A 100 -5.70 -6.61 -2.57
CA ASP A 100 -6.91 -7.43 -2.59
C ASP A 100 -6.62 -8.86 -3.09
N GLU A 101 -7.68 -9.68 -3.13
CA GLU A 101 -7.59 -11.07 -3.59
C GLU A 101 -7.14 -11.20 -5.05
N SER A 102 -7.36 -10.19 -5.90
CA SER A 102 -6.89 -10.21 -7.29
C SER A 102 -5.38 -10.12 -7.36
N VAL A 103 -4.77 -9.23 -6.55
CA VAL A 103 -3.30 -9.11 -6.47
C VAL A 103 -2.68 -10.41 -5.97
N LYS A 104 -3.25 -11.00 -4.92
CA LYS A 104 -2.77 -12.28 -4.37
C LYS A 104 -2.84 -13.41 -5.40
N ALA A 105 -3.94 -13.50 -6.14
CA ALA A 105 -4.11 -14.51 -7.18
C ALA A 105 -3.08 -14.34 -8.31
N VAL A 106 -2.90 -13.10 -8.81
CA VAL A 106 -1.93 -12.81 -9.88
C VAL A 106 -0.49 -13.06 -9.41
N LEU A 107 -0.16 -12.65 -8.18
CA LEU A 107 1.15 -12.92 -7.58
C LEU A 107 1.41 -14.42 -7.43
N GLY A 108 0.42 -15.19 -6.97
CA GLY A 108 0.55 -16.64 -6.83
C GLY A 108 0.75 -17.36 -8.17
N LEU A 109 0.07 -16.91 -9.23
CA LEU A 109 0.27 -17.42 -10.58
C LEU A 109 1.68 -17.11 -11.10
N GLU A 110 2.14 -15.87 -10.92
CA GLU A 110 3.45 -15.46 -11.40
C GLU A 110 4.58 -16.11 -10.62
N LEU A 111 4.45 -16.25 -9.29
CA LEU A 111 5.41 -17.02 -8.49
C LEU A 111 5.49 -18.48 -8.97
N ARG A 112 4.34 -19.12 -9.23
CA ARG A 112 4.33 -20.48 -9.78
C ARG A 112 5.03 -20.54 -11.14
N ARG A 113 4.77 -19.59 -12.02
CA ARG A 113 5.45 -19.48 -13.32
C ARG A 113 6.97 -19.40 -13.14
N LEU A 114 7.45 -18.54 -12.25
CA LEU A 114 8.87 -18.41 -11.96
C LEU A 114 9.48 -19.67 -11.33
N VAL A 115 8.73 -20.45 -10.53
CA VAL A 115 9.16 -21.77 -10.03
C VAL A 115 9.36 -22.73 -11.21
N GLU A 116 8.35 -22.85 -12.07
CA GLU A 116 8.34 -23.77 -13.21
C GLU A 116 9.45 -23.46 -14.21
N GLU A 117 9.79 -22.18 -14.37
CA GLU A 117 10.86 -21.71 -15.26
C GLU A 117 12.26 -21.75 -14.61
N GLY A 118 12.35 -22.04 -13.30
CA GLY A 118 13.61 -22.07 -12.56
C GLY A 118 14.24 -20.69 -12.35
N GLU A 119 13.44 -19.62 -12.46
CA GLU A 119 13.88 -18.23 -12.30
C GLU A 119 13.80 -17.73 -10.85
N LEU A 120 13.12 -18.48 -9.96
CA LEU A 120 13.20 -18.24 -8.52
C LEU A 120 14.54 -18.73 -7.98
N GLY A 121 15.57 -17.88 -8.07
CA GLY A 121 16.77 -18.07 -7.27
C GLY A 121 16.43 -18.02 -5.78
N ASP A 122 16.63 -19.13 -5.06
CA ASP A 122 16.60 -19.28 -3.59
C ASP A 122 15.56 -18.42 -2.84
N VAL A 123 14.32 -18.40 -3.34
CA VAL A 123 13.19 -17.87 -2.57
C VAL A 123 12.59 -19.06 -1.83
N GLU A 124 12.90 -19.20 -0.54
CA GLU A 124 12.18 -20.09 0.38
C GLU A 124 10.73 -19.63 0.45
N VAL A 125 9.89 -20.19 -0.41
CA VAL A 125 8.44 -20.10 -0.27
C VAL A 125 8.04 -21.17 0.73
N GLU A 126 7.86 -20.80 1.99
CA GLU A 126 7.16 -21.65 2.96
C GLU A 126 5.69 -21.76 2.53
N VAL A 127 5.40 -22.74 1.68
CA VAL A 127 4.02 -23.14 1.40
C VAL A 127 3.61 -24.05 2.55
N GLU A 128 2.85 -23.50 3.51
CA GLU A 128 2.18 -24.31 4.52
C GLU A 128 1.11 -25.17 3.84
N VAL A 129 1.47 -26.43 3.57
CA VAL A 129 0.53 -27.45 3.11
C VAL A 129 -0.28 -27.90 4.32
N ALA A 130 -1.51 -27.40 4.43
CA ALA A 130 -2.49 -27.97 5.34
C ALA A 130 -2.94 -29.33 4.80
N ASP A 131 -2.36 -30.41 5.34
CA ASP A 131 -2.87 -31.78 5.22
C ASP A 131 -3.63 -32.11 6.52
N GLY A 132 -4.94 -32.37 6.40
CA GLY A 132 -5.83 -32.72 7.52
C GLY A 132 -7.31 -32.46 7.26
#